data_AF-A0A2J7PVW4-F1
#
_entry.id   AF-A0A2J7PVW4-F1
#
_cell.length_a   1.000
_cell.length_b   1.000
_cell.length_c   1.000
_cell.angle_alpha   90.00
_cell.angle_beta   90.00
_cell.angle_gamma   90.00
#
_symmetry.space_group_name_H-M   'P 1'
#
loop_
_entity.id
_entity.type
_entity.pdbx_description
1 polymer ?
#
loop_
_entity_poly.entity_id
_entity_poly.type
_entity_poly.pdbx_seq_one_letter_code
_entity_poly.pdbx_strand_id
1 'polypeptide(L)'
;MKHEIKKEITESLLQFYKHGKWKSIIDLFHEEVEEGKESFYDERYLWVRPSEDNLQFIKQQIVKAGCCQLVSIGCGSGLLEWLICTATGLEVTGIEVDRGWWESPYAPPVFLPLIYADESYDSDITTNKNAALLFCYFNDGSAFSEYMRQYQGTCFIVIGPGEGRGTHTHPAPFNIQLESEFTWKMAAYQEVQHTKDFIAIYVKS
;
A
#
# COMPACT_ATOMS: atom_id res chain seq x y z
N MET A 1 19.67 -11.19 -10.86
CA MET A 1 20.31 -10.92 -9.55
C MET A 1 20.91 -12.17 -8.88
N LYS A 2 22.22 -12.16 -8.58
CA LYS A 2 22.90 -13.24 -7.80
C LYS A 2 22.50 -13.16 -6.32
N HIS A 3 22.49 -14.29 -5.61
CA HIS A 3 22.08 -14.39 -4.20
C HIS A 3 22.80 -13.39 -3.26
N GLU A 4 24.09 -13.16 -3.49
CA GLU A 4 24.90 -12.21 -2.72
C GLU A 4 24.42 -10.75 -2.87
N ILE A 5 24.11 -10.32 -4.09
CA ILE A 5 23.60 -8.97 -4.38
C ILE A 5 22.26 -8.75 -3.65
N LYS A 6 21.38 -9.75 -3.66
CA LYS A 6 20.08 -9.69 -2.96
C LYS A 6 20.25 -9.52 -1.45
N LYS A 7 21.27 -10.16 -0.87
CA LYS A 7 21.61 -10.04 0.55
C LYS A 7 22.12 -8.63 0.89
N GLU A 8 23.06 -8.10 0.10
CA GLU A 8 23.61 -6.75 0.29
C GLU A 8 22.52 -5.65 0.20
N ILE A 9 21.60 -5.78 -0.75
CA ILE A 9 20.48 -4.85 -0.89
C ILE A 9 19.53 -4.95 0.30
N THR A 10 19.25 -6.17 0.78
CA THR A 10 18.43 -6.37 1.99
C THR A 10 19.10 -5.75 3.23
N GLU A 11 20.41 -5.92 3.40
CA GLU A 11 21.15 -5.29 4.49
C GLU A 11 21.09 -3.76 4.41
N SER A 12 21.22 -3.20 3.20
CA SER A 12 21.10 -1.76 2.95
C SER A 12 19.70 -1.24 3.29
N LEU A 13 18.65 -1.95 2.86
CA LEU A 13 17.26 -1.65 3.18
C LEU A 13 17.04 -1.57 4.70
N LEU A 14 17.52 -2.57 5.44
CA LEU A 14 17.38 -2.61 6.90
C LEU A 14 18.15 -1.50 7.60
N GLN A 15 19.35 -1.16 7.11
CA GLN A 15 20.12 -0.03 7.62
C GLN A 15 19.41 1.30 7.37
N PHE A 16 18.84 1.51 6.18
CA PHE A 16 18.08 2.72 5.87
C PHE A 16 16.82 2.84 6.72
N TYR A 17 16.08 1.76 6.88
CA TYR A 17 14.91 1.70 7.76
C TYR A 17 15.26 2.08 9.20
N LYS A 18 16.29 1.45 9.77
CA LYS A 18 16.74 1.69 11.15
C LYS A 18 17.10 3.17 11.42
N HIS A 19 17.56 3.88 10.39
CA HIS A 19 17.96 5.29 10.49
C HIS A 19 16.91 6.27 9.94
N GLY A 20 15.71 5.81 9.60
CA GLY A 20 14.64 6.67 9.07
C GLY A 20 14.92 7.23 7.67
N LYS A 21 15.83 6.63 6.90
CA LYS A 21 16.27 7.12 5.58
C LYS A 21 15.32 6.68 4.46
N TRP A 22 14.06 7.10 4.54
CA TRP A 22 13.00 6.69 3.61
C TRP A 22 13.29 7.06 2.15
N LYS A 23 13.93 8.21 1.88
CA LYS A 23 14.33 8.59 0.51
C LYS A 23 15.29 7.57 -0.10
N SER A 24 16.28 7.13 0.67
CA SER A 24 17.22 6.09 0.23
C SER A 24 16.54 4.75 -0.02
N ILE A 25 15.43 4.44 0.68
CA ILE A 25 14.63 3.25 0.38
C ILE A 25 13.89 3.42 -0.94
N ILE A 26 13.26 4.58 -1.20
CA ILE A 26 12.64 4.86 -2.50
C ILE A 26 13.67 4.71 -3.62
N ASP A 27 14.88 5.26 -3.44
CA ASP A 27 15.97 5.17 -4.42
C ASP A 27 16.39 3.71 -4.68
N LEU A 28 16.44 2.85 -3.65
CA LEU A 28 16.73 1.41 -3.82
C LEU A 28 15.73 0.70 -4.72
N PHE A 29 14.45 1.08 -4.62
CA PHE A 29 13.36 0.51 -5.42
C PHE A 29 13.04 1.37 -6.65
N HIS A 30 13.83 2.40 -6.96
CA HIS A 30 13.53 3.23 -8.12
C HIS A 30 13.70 2.42 -9.41
N GLU A 31 12.79 2.60 -10.37
CA GLU A 31 12.97 2.01 -11.69
C GLU A 31 13.99 2.85 -12.46
N GLU A 32 15.24 2.41 -12.51
CA GLU A 32 16.22 3.01 -13.42
C GLU A 32 16.00 2.45 -14.83
N VAL A 33 15.77 3.35 -15.79
CA VAL A 33 15.69 3.03 -17.23
C VAL A 33 17.10 2.97 -17.87
N GLU A 34 18.17 3.02 -17.05
CA GLU A 34 19.55 2.97 -17.55
C GLU A 34 19.94 1.54 -17.95
N GLU A 35 20.38 1.40 -19.19
CA GLU A 35 20.88 0.14 -19.76
C GLU A 35 21.98 -0.46 -18.89
N GLY A 36 21.72 -1.63 -18.30
CA GLY A 36 22.71 -2.41 -17.55
C GLY A 36 22.64 -2.34 -16.03
N LYS A 37 21.70 -1.58 -15.43
CA LYS A 37 21.42 -1.64 -13.98
C LYS A 37 20.13 -2.42 -13.71
N GLU A 38 20.22 -3.51 -12.95
CA GLU A 38 19.05 -4.21 -12.43
C GLU A 38 18.46 -3.41 -11.26
N SER A 39 17.27 -2.84 -11.41
CA SER A 39 16.52 -2.29 -10.27
C SER A 39 16.16 -3.40 -9.29
N PHE A 40 16.29 -3.16 -7.98
CA PHE A 40 15.83 -4.11 -6.99
C PHE A 40 14.30 -4.18 -6.99
N TYR A 41 13.76 -5.36 -7.29
CA TYR A 41 12.34 -5.65 -7.17
C TYR A 41 12.15 -6.97 -6.44
N ASP A 42 11.40 -6.92 -5.35
CA ASP A 42 11.06 -8.07 -4.54
C ASP A 42 9.72 -7.81 -3.86
N GLU A 43 8.67 -8.43 -4.38
CA GLU A 43 7.29 -8.28 -3.93
C GLU A 43 7.07 -8.66 -2.46
N ARG A 44 8.01 -9.39 -1.86
CA ARG A 44 7.98 -9.70 -0.42
C ARG A 44 8.16 -8.46 0.44
N TYR A 45 8.78 -7.41 -0.10
CA TYR A 45 8.92 -6.11 0.55
C TYR A 45 7.88 -5.13 0.04
N LEU A 46 7.77 -4.98 -1.28
CA LEU A 46 7.01 -3.90 -1.87
C LEU A 46 6.47 -4.29 -3.26
N TRP A 47 5.15 -4.34 -3.39
CA TRP A 47 4.49 -4.61 -4.67
C TRP A 47 4.55 -3.43 -5.64
N VAL A 48 4.52 -2.21 -5.10
CA VAL A 48 4.51 -0.95 -5.85
C VAL A 48 5.75 -0.15 -5.49
N ARG A 49 6.34 0.61 -6.42
CA ARG A 49 7.57 1.38 -6.15
C ARG A 49 7.23 2.87 -6.13
N PRO A 50 6.71 3.42 -5.03
CA PRO A 50 6.23 4.80 -5.00
C PRO A 50 7.39 5.79 -5.08
N SER A 51 7.22 6.87 -5.83
CA SER A 51 8.05 8.07 -5.70
C SER A 51 7.65 8.90 -4.48
N GLU A 52 8.48 9.89 -4.11
CA GLU A 52 8.10 10.90 -3.10
C GLU A 52 6.79 11.61 -3.48
N ASP A 53 6.62 11.96 -4.76
CA ASP A 53 5.39 12.58 -5.27
C ASP A 53 4.18 11.67 -5.10
N ASN A 54 4.33 10.35 -5.30
CA ASN A 54 3.27 9.38 -5.06
C ASN A 54 2.84 9.35 -3.59
N LEU A 55 3.79 9.39 -2.65
CA LEU A 55 3.48 9.42 -1.21
C LEU A 55 2.78 10.72 -0.82
N GLN A 56 3.24 11.86 -1.33
CA GLN A 56 2.60 13.16 -1.07
C GLN A 56 1.21 13.25 -1.70
N PHE A 57 1.01 12.68 -2.89
CA PHE A 57 -0.29 12.57 -3.54
C PHE A 57 -1.29 11.83 -2.64
N ILE A 58 -0.91 10.67 -2.09
CA ILE A 58 -1.74 9.91 -1.13
C ILE A 58 -2.16 10.81 0.04
N LYS A 59 -1.21 11.47 0.70
CA LYS A 59 -1.49 12.37 1.83
C LYS A 59 -2.46 13.48 1.47
N GLN A 60 -2.22 14.15 0.35
CA GLN A 60 -3.03 15.28 -0.10
C GLN A 60 -4.48 14.86 -0.36
N GLN A 61 -4.70 13.72 -1.01
CA GLN A 61 -6.04 13.27 -1.35
C GLN A 61 -6.82 12.77 -0.12
N ILE A 62 -6.16 12.10 0.82
CA ILE A 62 -6.76 11.70 2.10
C ILE A 62 -7.21 12.93 2.90
N VAL A 63 -6.35 13.94 3.05
CA VAL A 63 -6.69 15.19 3.76
C VAL A 63 -7.80 15.95 3.06
N LYS A 64 -7.77 16.02 1.72
CA LYS A 64 -8.83 16.65 0.92
C LYS A 64 -10.19 15.97 1.09
N ALA A 65 -10.21 14.66 1.33
CA ALA A 65 -11.43 13.89 1.61
C ALA A 65 -11.91 14.00 3.07
N GLY A 66 -11.20 14.76 3.92
CA GLY A 66 -11.52 14.97 5.33
C GLY A 66 -10.98 13.90 6.28
N CYS A 67 -10.14 12.98 5.78
CA CYS A 67 -9.50 11.95 6.59
C CYS A 67 -8.15 12.43 7.13
N CYS A 68 -7.76 11.96 8.31
CA CYS A 68 -6.47 12.24 8.93
C CYS A 68 -5.62 10.98 9.20
N GLN A 69 -6.22 9.79 9.05
CA GLN A 69 -5.59 8.48 9.24
C GLN A 69 -5.71 7.63 7.98
N LEU A 70 -4.82 6.65 7.83
CA LEU A 70 -4.86 5.65 6.76
C LEU A 70 -4.79 4.25 7.38
N VAL A 71 -5.72 3.39 7.00
CA VAL A 71 -5.68 1.97 7.36
C VAL A 71 -5.44 1.15 6.10
N SER A 72 -4.30 0.48 6.02
CA SER A 72 -3.92 -0.38 4.91
C SER A 72 -4.32 -1.83 5.19
N ILE A 73 -5.16 -2.39 4.33
CA ILE A 73 -5.69 -3.75 4.46
C ILE A 73 -4.86 -4.70 3.59
N GLY A 74 -4.31 -5.75 4.21
CA GLY A 74 -3.35 -6.65 3.57
C GLY A 74 -2.01 -5.98 3.35
N CYS A 75 -1.46 -5.35 4.40
CA CYS A 75 -0.26 -4.52 4.32
C CYS A 75 1.06 -5.30 4.09
N GLY A 76 1.05 -6.63 4.19
CA GLY A 76 2.22 -7.46 4.02
C GLY A 76 3.32 -7.13 5.03
N SER A 77 4.47 -6.69 4.53
CA SER A 77 5.62 -6.35 5.40
C SER A 77 5.42 -5.01 6.14
N GLY A 78 4.45 -4.19 5.74
CA GLY A 78 4.26 -2.84 6.27
C GLY A 78 5.23 -1.80 5.71
N LEU A 79 6.06 -2.14 4.71
CA LEU A 79 7.06 -1.21 4.18
C LEU A 79 6.43 0.00 3.47
N LEU A 80 5.37 -0.21 2.68
CA LEU A 80 4.67 0.88 2.01
C LEU A 80 4.06 1.84 3.05
N GLU A 81 3.44 1.28 4.08
CA GLU A 81 2.80 2.00 5.15
C GLU A 81 3.81 2.80 5.96
N TRP A 82 4.97 2.21 6.26
CA TRP A 82 6.09 2.90 6.90
C TRP A 82 6.60 4.06 6.04
N LEU A 83 6.73 3.86 4.72
CA LEU A 83 7.14 4.90 3.79
C LEU A 83 6.14 6.06 3.76
N ILE A 84 4.84 5.78 3.66
CA ILE A 84 3.77 6.80 3.71
C ILE A 84 3.85 7.57 5.03
N CYS A 85 3.91 6.86 6.16
CA CYS A 85 3.97 7.47 7.48
C CYS A 85 5.20 8.37 7.63
N THR A 86 6.39 7.86 7.33
CA THR A 86 7.66 8.57 7.55
C THR A 86 7.85 9.74 6.59
N ALA A 87 7.41 9.61 5.33
CA ALA A 87 7.57 10.66 4.32
C ALA A 87 6.55 11.80 4.45
N THR A 88 5.36 11.52 4.99
CA THR A 88 4.23 12.47 4.96
C THR A 88 3.73 12.91 6.34
N GLY A 89 4.14 12.22 7.40
CA GLY A 89 3.59 12.39 8.75
C GLY A 89 2.12 11.97 8.87
N LEU A 90 1.60 11.18 7.92
CA LEU A 90 0.28 10.55 8.04
C LEU A 90 0.33 9.45 9.09
N GLU A 91 -0.69 9.38 9.93
CA GLU A 91 -0.87 8.22 10.81
C GLU A 91 -1.36 7.04 9.96
N VAL A 92 -0.59 5.95 9.96
CA VAL A 92 -0.86 4.76 9.16
C VAL A 92 -0.91 3.52 10.06
N THR A 93 -1.96 2.73 9.89
CA THR A 93 -2.13 1.41 10.52
C THR A 93 -2.16 0.33 9.44
N GLY A 94 -1.37 -0.73 9.62
CA GLY A 94 -1.37 -1.90 8.74
C GLY A 94 -2.15 -3.05 9.35
N ILE A 95 -3.10 -3.61 8.57
CA ILE A 95 -3.86 -4.81 8.91
C ILE A 95 -3.37 -5.96 8.03
N GLU A 96 -3.11 -7.11 8.63
CA GLU A 96 -2.60 -8.28 7.93
C GLU A 96 -3.45 -9.53 8.21
N VAL A 97 -3.62 -10.38 7.20
CA VAL A 97 -4.48 -11.58 7.29
C VAL A 97 -3.67 -12.86 7.52
N ASP A 98 -2.44 -12.94 7.01
CA ASP A 98 -1.63 -14.17 7.06
C ASP A 98 -0.60 -14.14 8.20
N ARG A 99 -1.10 -14.23 9.45
CA ARG A 99 -0.23 -14.37 10.64
C ARG A 99 0.77 -15.52 10.51
N GLY A 100 0.31 -16.66 9.99
CA GLY A 100 1.12 -17.86 9.86
C GLY A 100 2.36 -17.63 9.00
N TRP A 101 2.22 -16.92 7.89
CA TRP A 101 3.33 -16.50 7.05
C TRP A 101 4.23 -15.49 7.74
N TRP A 102 3.67 -14.40 8.27
CA TRP A 102 4.44 -13.25 8.79
C TRP A 102 5.14 -13.51 10.12
N GLU A 103 4.66 -14.45 10.93
CA GLU A 103 5.35 -14.93 12.14
C GLU A 103 6.29 -16.10 11.86
N SER A 104 6.36 -16.60 10.62
CA SER A 104 7.24 -17.71 10.28
C SER A 104 8.72 -17.30 10.26
N PRO A 105 9.66 -18.24 10.49
CA PRO A 105 11.10 -17.97 10.36
C PRO A 105 11.56 -17.59 8.94
N TYR A 106 10.68 -17.74 7.95
CA TYR A 106 10.97 -17.48 6.54
C TYR A 106 10.43 -16.13 6.06
N ALA A 107 9.65 -15.43 6.90
CA ALA A 107 9.12 -14.12 6.60
C ALA A 107 10.26 -13.11 6.38
N PRO A 108 10.12 -12.18 5.42
CA PRO A 108 11.02 -11.04 5.35
C PRO A 108 10.80 -10.13 6.57
N PRO A 109 11.74 -9.20 6.85
CA PRO A 109 11.56 -8.18 7.87
C PRO A 109 10.21 -7.43 7.76
N VAL A 110 9.66 -7.09 8.92
CA VAL A 110 8.46 -6.23 9.05
C VAL A 110 8.87 -4.81 9.43
N PHE A 111 8.15 -3.82 8.89
CA PHE A 111 8.51 -2.39 8.96
C PHE A 111 7.49 -1.57 9.77
N LEU A 112 6.39 -2.20 10.18
CA LEU A 112 5.44 -1.69 11.18
C LEU A 112 4.98 -2.84 12.08
N PRO A 113 4.49 -2.55 13.29
CA PRO A 113 3.74 -3.53 14.08
C PRO A 113 2.52 -3.99 13.27
N LEU A 114 2.47 -5.28 12.92
CA LEU A 114 1.35 -5.85 12.20
C LEU A 114 0.20 -6.09 13.17
N ILE A 115 -0.98 -5.56 12.84
CA ILE A 115 -2.22 -5.90 13.51
C ILE A 115 -2.91 -6.96 12.65
N TYR A 116 -3.20 -8.12 13.24
CA TYR A 116 -3.81 -9.19 12.46
C TYR A 116 -5.33 -9.09 12.45
N ALA A 117 -5.95 -9.48 11.34
CA ALA A 117 -7.40 -9.37 11.13
C ALA A 117 -8.23 -10.16 12.17
N ASP A 118 -7.66 -11.21 12.76
CA ASP A 118 -8.27 -11.99 13.85
C ASP A 118 -8.23 -11.26 15.20
N GLU A 119 -7.23 -10.40 15.44
CA GLU A 119 -7.15 -9.51 16.61
C GLU A 119 -8.02 -8.26 16.45
N SER A 120 -8.36 -7.91 15.21
CA SER A 120 -9.05 -6.67 14.88
C SER A 120 -10.58 -6.78 14.90
N TYR A 121 -11.15 -7.91 15.35
CA TYR A 121 -12.59 -8.16 15.36
C TYR A 121 -13.42 -7.15 16.17
N ASP A 122 -12.79 -6.48 17.16
CA ASP A 122 -13.40 -5.40 17.97
C ASP A 122 -12.86 -4.00 17.63
N SER A 123 -12.06 -3.87 16.57
CA SER A 123 -11.44 -2.60 16.22
C SER A 123 -12.32 -1.76 15.31
N ASP A 124 -12.31 -0.45 15.53
CA ASP A 124 -13.08 0.53 14.75
C ASP A 124 -12.54 0.75 13.31
N ILE A 125 -11.87 -0.24 12.69
CA ILE A 125 -11.20 -0.07 11.37
C ILE A 125 -12.18 0.40 10.30
N THR A 126 -13.33 -0.26 10.19
CA THR A 126 -14.35 0.08 9.18
C THR A 126 -15.30 1.17 9.66
N THR A 127 -15.42 1.41 10.97
CA THR A 127 -16.33 2.39 11.56
C THR A 127 -15.69 3.78 11.75
N ASN A 128 -14.36 3.88 11.71
CA ASN A 128 -13.63 5.13 11.87
C ASN A 128 -13.78 6.04 10.65
N LYS A 129 -14.62 7.07 10.81
CA LYS A 129 -14.91 8.05 9.74
C LYS A 129 -13.74 8.96 9.39
N ASN A 130 -12.73 9.06 10.26
CA ASN A 130 -11.55 9.88 10.05
C ASN A 130 -10.43 9.12 9.31
N ALA A 131 -10.59 7.81 9.11
CA ALA A 131 -9.62 6.98 8.42
C ALA A 131 -10.02 6.73 6.96
N ALA A 132 -9.07 6.85 6.05
CA ALA A 132 -9.18 6.32 4.70
C ALA A 132 -8.73 4.85 4.68
N LEU A 133 -9.36 4.01 3.84
CA LEU A 133 -8.88 2.65 3.61
C LEU A 133 -7.91 2.59 2.42
N LEU A 134 -6.87 1.77 2.51
CA LEU A 134 -5.94 1.48 1.43
C LEU A 134 -5.96 -0.03 1.13
N PHE A 135 -6.09 -0.36 -0.16
CA PHE A 135 -5.95 -1.70 -0.70
C PHE A 135 -4.83 -1.69 -1.75
N CYS A 136 -3.63 -2.13 -1.37
CA CYS A 136 -2.48 -2.17 -2.27
C CYS A 136 -2.23 -3.61 -2.74
N TYR A 137 -2.30 -3.83 -4.06
CA TYR A 137 -2.16 -5.16 -4.67
C TYR A 137 -3.09 -6.22 -4.08
N PHE A 138 -4.24 -5.76 -3.57
CA PHE A 138 -5.25 -6.62 -2.95
C PHE A 138 -5.90 -7.52 -4.00
N ASN A 139 -6.01 -8.81 -3.72
CA ASN A 139 -6.44 -9.80 -4.71
C ASN A 139 -7.58 -10.71 -4.22
N ASP A 140 -8.43 -10.18 -3.34
CA ASP A 140 -9.63 -10.84 -2.87
C ASP A 140 -10.83 -9.88 -2.98
N GLY A 141 -11.55 -9.95 -4.09
CA GLY A 141 -12.71 -9.07 -4.31
C GLY A 141 -13.87 -9.31 -3.35
N SER A 142 -14.01 -10.53 -2.83
CA SER A 142 -15.05 -10.86 -1.85
C SER A 142 -14.75 -10.18 -0.52
N ALA A 143 -13.51 -10.31 -0.03
CA ALA A 143 -13.06 -9.63 1.17
C ALA A 143 -13.12 -8.10 1.01
N PHE A 144 -12.68 -7.56 -0.13
CA PHE A 144 -12.80 -6.14 -0.44
C PHE A 144 -14.25 -5.65 -0.35
N SER A 145 -15.18 -6.38 -0.98
CA SER A 145 -16.61 -6.03 -0.95
C SER A 145 -17.16 -6.03 0.47
N GLU A 146 -16.72 -6.95 1.32
CA GLU A 146 -17.14 -7.02 2.72
C GLU A 146 -16.62 -5.84 3.54
N TYR A 147 -15.33 -5.49 3.41
CA TYR A 147 -14.79 -4.27 4.02
C TYR A 147 -15.58 -3.04 3.58
N MET A 148 -15.84 -2.90 2.28
CA MET A 148 -16.54 -1.74 1.73
C MET A 148 -18.02 -1.67 2.14
N ARG A 149 -18.68 -2.81 2.40
CA ARG A 149 -20.06 -2.86 2.92
C ARG A 149 -20.15 -2.28 4.33
N GLN A 150 -19.14 -2.53 5.16
CA GLN A 150 -19.09 -2.08 6.55
C GLN A 150 -18.47 -0.68 6.71
N TYR A 151 -17.72 -0.23 5.71
CA TYR A 151 -16.93 1.01 5.79
C TYR A 151 -17.80 2.28 5.89
N GLN A 152 -17.60 3.03 6.98
CA GLN A 152 -18.35 4.26 7.29
C GLN A 152 -17.62 5.54 6.91
N GLY A 153 -16.33 5.47 6.56
CA GLY A 153 -15.55 6.63 6.14
C GLY A 153 -15.88 7.12 4.72
N THR A 154 -15.13 8.10 4.25
CA THR A 154 -15.44 8.87 3.04
C THR A 154 -14.45 8.66 1.90
N CYS A 155 -13.33 7.95 2.15
CA CYS A 155 -12.23 7.83 1.21
C CYS A 155 -11.63 6.42 1.22
N PHE A 156 -11.46 5.82 0.06
CA PHE A 156 -10.60 4.65 -0.07
C PHE A 156 -9.67 4.76 -1.27
N ILE A 157 -8.59 4.00 -1.20
CA ILE A 157 -7.51 3.98 -2.18
C ILE A 157 -7.34 2.56 -2.67
N VAL A 158 -7.23 2.39 -3.98
CA VAL A 158 -6.78 1.14 -4.59
C VAL A 158 -5.50 1.40 -5.35
N ILE A 159 -4.45 0.66 -4.97
CA ILE A 159 -3.17 0.67 -5.68
C ILE A 159 -2.98 -0.68 -6.36
N GLY A 160 -2.71 -0.67 -7.66
CA GLY A 160 -2.59 -1.90 -8.43
C GLY A 160 -2.26 -1.64 -9.90
N PRO A 161 -2.25 -2.71 -10.71
CA PRO A 161 -1.88 -2.64 -12.12
C PRO A 161 -2.97 -1.99 -12.98
N GLY A 162 -2.54 -1.13 -13.89
CA GLY A 162 -3.33 -0.66 -15.03
C GLY A 162 -3.23 -1.60 -16.23
N GLU A 163 -3.94 -1.26 -17.30
CA GLU A 163 -3.95 -2.05 -18.53
C GLU A 163 -2.53 -2.15 -19.14
N GLY A 164 -2.16 -3.37 -19.52
CA GLY A 164 -0.85 -3.64 -20.14
C GLY A 164 0.35 -3.64 -19.19
N ARG A 165 0.13 -3.71 -17.87
CA ARG A 165 1.17 -3.96 -16.84
C ARG A 165 1.66 -5.42 -16.82
N GLY A 166 0.78 -6.37 -17.11
CA GLY A 166 1.06 -7.81 -17.10
C GLY A 166 0.77 -8.52 -15.77
N THR A 167 0.28 -7.81 -14.75
CA THR A 167 -0.19 -8.35 -13.47
C THR A 167 -1.67 -8.01 -13.26
N HIS A 168 -2.32 -8.66 -12.27
CA HIS A 168 -3.73 -8.51 -11.98
C HIS A 168 -3.99 -8.39 -10.48
N THR A 169 -5.00 -7.61 -10.12
CA THR A 169 -5.53 -7.47 -8.76
C THR A 169 -7.05 -7.47 -8.81
N HIS A 170 -7.68 -7.74 -7.66
CA HIS A 170 -9.13 -7.66 -7.52
C HIS A 170 -9.45 -7.06 -6.14
N PRO A 171 -9.85 -5.77 -6.07
CA PRO A 171 -10.19 -4.89 -7.19
C PRO A 171 -8.97 -4.41 -8.01
N ALA A 172 -9.20 -4.09 -9.28
CA ALA A 172 -8.27 -3.29 -10.08
C ALA A 172 -8.45 -1.79 -9.71
N PRO A 173 -7.46 -0.92 -9.95
CA PRO A 173 -7.54 0.50 -9.58
C PRO A 173 -8.69 1.25 -10.25
N PHE A 174 -9.09 0.82 -11.46
CA PHE A 174 -10.09 1.50 -12.28
C PHE A 174 -11.36 0.67 -12.42
N ASN A 175 -12.47 1.36 -12.73
CA ASN A 175 -13.78 0.75 -12.98
C ASN A 175 -14.33 -0.06 -11.79
N ILE A 176 -14.03 0.36 -10.57
CA ILE A 176 -14.58 -0.27 -9.37
C ILE A 176 -16.09 -0.05 -9.33
N GLN A 177 -16.82 -1.16 -9.24
CA GLN A 177 -18.26 -1.17 -9.03
C GLN A 177 -18.52 -1.80 -7.66
N LEU A 178 -19.19 -1.05 -6.79
CA LEU A 178 -19.56 -1.52 -5.46
C LEU A 178 -21.08 -1.64 -5.39
N GLU A 179 -21.56 -2.78 -4.90
CA GLU A 179 -22.94 -2.93 -4.47
C GLU A 179 -23.11 -2.26 -3.10
N SER A 180 -23.27 -0.93 -3.13
CA SER A 180 -23.40 -0.10 -1.93
C SER A 180 -24.63 0.80 -2.03
N GLU A 181 -25.24 1.13 -0.88
CA GLU A 181 -26.27 2.17 -0.79
C GLU A 181 -25.72 3.56 -1.15
N PHE A 182 -24.39 3.72 -1.12
CA PHE A 182 -23.70 4.97 -1.41
C PHE A 182 -23.03 4.93 -2.78
N THR A 183 -23.01 6.08 -3.45
CA THR A 183 -22.29 6.21 -4.72
C THR A 183 -20.83 6.52 -4.43
N TRP A 184 -19.93 5.65 -4.87
CA TRP A 184 -18.48 5.90 -4.85
C TRP A 184 -18.03 6.40 -6.21
N LYS A 185 -17.24 7.47 -6.23
CA LYS A 185 -16.68 8.02 -7.46
C LYS A 185 -15.17 8.16 -7.36
N MET A 186 -14.49 7.86 -8.46
CA MET A 186 -13.06 8.12 -8.57
C MET A 186 -12.84 9.65 -8.61
N ALA A 187 -12.11 10.18 -7.64
CA ALA A 187 -11.85 11.61 -7.50
C ALA A 187 -10.51 12.04 -8.12
N ALA A 188 -9.51 11.17 -8.06
CA ALA A 188 -8.17 11.41 -8.57
C ALA A 188 -7.45 10.09 -8.82
N TYR A 189 -6.41 10.10 -9.65
CA TYR A 189 -5.47 9.00 -9.77
C TYR A 189 -4.09 9.52 -10.14
N GLN A 190 -3.06 8.73 -9.87
CA GLN A 190 -1.69 9.01 -10.28
C GLN A 190 -0.98 7.71 -10.65
N GLU A 191 -0.20 7.73 -11.73
CA GLU A 191 0.69 6.62 -12.05
C GLU A 191 1.85 6.55 -11.05
N VAL A 192 2.25 5.34 -10.69
CA VAL A 192 3.42 5.06 -9.87
C VAL A 192 4.63 5.08 -10.78
N GLN A 193 5.40 6.17 -10.71
CA GLN A 193 6.51 6.45 -11.62
C GLN A 193 6.06 6.30 -13.10
N HIS A 194 6.54 5.26 -13.79
CA HIS A 194 6.17 4.88 -15.16
C HIS A 194 5.91 3.37 -15.27
N THR A 195 5.53 2.74 -14.15
CA THR A 195 5.43 1.28 -14.08
C THR A 195 4.15 0.75 -14.71
N LYS A 196 3.16 1.60 -15.02
CA LYS A 196 1.74 1.27 -15.23
C LYS A 196 1.01 0.73 -14.01
N ASP A 197 1.54 0.91 -12.82
CA ASP A 197 0.77 0.78 -11.58
C ASP A 197 0.15 2.13 -11.23
N PHE A 198 -1.03 2.13 -10.64
CA PHE A 198 -1.79 3.36 -10.38
C PHE A 198 -2.29 3.41 -8.95
N ILE A 199 -2.25 4.61 -8.38
CA ILE A 199 -2.91 4.97 -7.13
C ILE A 199 -4.24 5.62 -7.52
N ALA A 200 -5.36 4.93 -7.31
CA ALA A 200 -6.70 5.45 -7.59
C ALA A 200 -7.43 5.81 -6.29
N ILE A 201 -7.94 7.03 -6.23
CA ILE A 201 -8.64 7.58 -5.06
C ILE A 201 -10.13 7.61 -5.35
N TYR A 202 -10.90 7.02 -4.44
CA TYR A 202 -12.35 7.01 -4.48
C TYR A 202 -12.92 7.73 -3.27
N VAL A 203 -13.93 8.56 -3.51
CA VAL A 203 -14.64 9.29 -2.46
C VAL A 203 -16.12 8.97 -2.49
N LYS A 204 -16.71 8.95 -1.30
CA LYS A 204 -18.14 8.82 -1.10
C LYS A 204 -18.86 10.08 -1.60
N SER A 205 -19.89 9.92 -2.42
CA SER A 205 -20.69 11.01 -2.98
C SER A 205 -22.09 11.10 -2.39
#